data_AF-A0A8H7GP54-F1
#
_entry.id   AF-A0A8H7GP54-F1
#
_cell.length_a   1.000
_cell.length_b   1.000
_cell.length_c   1.000
_cell.angle_alpha   90.00
_cell.angle_beta   90.00
_cell.angle_gamma   90.00
#
_symmetry.space_group_name_H-M   'P 1'
#
loop_
_entity.id
_entity.type
_entity.pdbx_description
1 polymer ?
#
loop_
_entity_poly.entity_id
_entity_poly.type
_entity_poly.pdbx_seq_one_letter_code
_entity_poly.pdbx_strand_id
1 'polypeptide(L)'
;MRLIPTSLALLTLWCVSPALCSDSVEDLTGNAPQDLESNLYPETETEHRSNGTSIHIPQETAGERLNWFIGRLRTFVHGKDFDVRGFDWHSDRLRGQLFEVYGRVILADFQHRDIWYQYLYAKEMFQTMLDASEIIKFYGHVNTLPHGLINIVAHLNVQLMTLFTLQGHPDVTRHKYSDIVLDLMSSLDHWKNMFERVANVPIPVQVAFQNQASQAKSVLRVFQKWV
;
A
#
# COMPACT_ATOMS: atom_id res chain seq x y z
N MET A 1 16.90 20.03 0.64
CA MET A 1 17.47 18.68 0.79
C MET A 1 16.39 17.83 1.46
N ARG A 2 15.48 17.23 0.66
CA ARG A 2 14.37 16.40 1.15
C ARG A 2 14.86 14.95 1.21
N LEU A 3 14.62 14.30 2.35
CA LEU A 3 15.02 12.92 2.63
C LEU A 3 14.38 11.95 1.63
N ILE A 4 15.17 10.99 1.14
CA ILE A 4 14.73 9.89 0.27
C ILE A 4 13.78 8.97 1.08
N PRO A 5 12.61 8.55 0.56
CA PRO A 5 11.67 7.76 1.35
C PRO A 5 12.13 6.31 1.50
N THR A 6 12.15 5.83 2.75
CA THR A 6 12.47 4.46 3.17
C THR A 6 11.23 3.55 3.09
N SER A 7 10.71 3.24 1.89
CA SER A 7 9.59 2.30 1.71
C SER A 7 10.02 0.82 1.66
N LEU A 8 11.32 0.52 1.46
CA LEU A 8 11.81 -0.84 1.21
C LEU A 8 11.69 -1.85 2.36
N ALA A 9 11.39 -1.43 3.60
CA ALA A 9 11.46 -2.30 4.77
C ALA A 9 10.22 -3.20 4.98
N LEU A 10 9.07 -2.87 4.37
CA LEU A 10 7.82 -3.56 4.71
C LEU A 10 7.57 -4.83 3.89
N LEU A 11 8.01 -4.88 2.62
CA LEU A 11 7.78 -6.05 1.76
C LEU A 11 8.63 -7.29 2.13
N THR A 12 9.81 -7.11 2.75
CA THR A 12 10.62 -8.26 3.22
C THR A 12 10.02 -8.92 4.47
N LEU A 13 9.30 -8.16 5.29
CA LEU A 13 8.54 -8.68 6.44
C LEU A 13 7.24 -9.38 6.03
N TRP A 14 6.69 -9.14 4.83
CA TRP A 14 5.42 -9.73 4.36
C TRP A 14 5.53 -11.18 3.86
N CYS A 15 6.73 -11.74 3.78
CA CYS A 15 6.97 -13.03 3.10
C CYS A 15 7.57 -14.11 4.02
N VAL A 16 7.68 -13.84 5.33
CA VAL A 16 8.01 -14.85 6.34
C VAL A 16 6.67 -15.33 6.93
N SER A 17 6.39 -16.62 6.76
CA SER A 17 5.13 -17.32 7.03
C SER A 17 4.33 -16.88 8.27
N PRO A 18 2.99 -16.99 8.25
CA PRO A 18 2.13 -16.92 9.45
C PRO A 18 2.46 -17.99 10.51
N ALA A 19 3.23 -19.02 10.16
CA ALA A 19 3.52 -20.20 10.98
C ALA A 19 4.58 -20.00 12.09
N LEU A 20 5.13 -18.80 12.30
CA LEU A 20 6.22 -18.54 13.25
C LEU A 20 5.91 -17.50 14.35
N CYS A 21 4.66 -17.08 14.50
CA CYS A 21 4.22 -16.23 15.61
C CYS A 21 3.09 -16.89 16.43
N SER A 22 3.32 -18.13 16.85
CA SER A 22 2.79 -18.69 18.09
C SER A 22 4.01 -18.87 18.97
N ASP A 23 4.25 -17.96 19.90
CA ASP A 23 4.68 -18.28 21.27
C ASP A 23 4.97 -16.99 22.04
N SER A 24 4.49 -16.99 23.29
CA SER A 24 4.88 -16.13 24.41
C SER A 24 4.32 -14.70 24.45
N VAL A 25 3.08 -14.58 24.92
CA VAL A 25 2.63 -13.42 25.71
C VAL A 25 2.49 -13.90 27.16
N GLU A 26 3.58 -13.83 27.91
CA GLU A 26 3.54 -13.92 29.37
C GLU A 26 3.32 -12.52 29.95
N ASP A 27 2.16 -12.36 30.57
CA ASP A 27 1.95 -11.88 31.94
C ASP A 27 2.62 -10.57 32.37
N LEU A 28 1.84 -9.47 32.35
CA LEU A 28 2.06 -8.30 33.19
C LEU A 28 0.72 -7.77 33.72
N THR A 29 0.22 -8.41 34.78
CA THR A 29 -0.83 -7.85 35.65
C THR A 29 -0.26 -6.71 36.48
N GLY A 30 -0.55 -5.46 36.08
CA GLY A 30 -0.28 -4.25 36.87
C GLY A 30 -1.56 -3.72 37.51
N ASN A 31 -1.64 -3.80 38.83
CA ASN A 31 -2.75 -3.30 39.65
C ASN A 31 -2.94 -1.78 39.51
N ALA A 32 -4.18 -1.33 39.27
CA ALA A 32 -4.59 0.07 39.33
C ALA A 32 -5.20 0.40 40.71
N PRO A 33 -4.91 1.57 41.30
CA PRO A 33 -5.55 2.01 42.54
C PRO A 33 -7.00 2.42 42.31
N GLN A 34 -7.88 1.91 43.17
CA GLN A 34 -9.19 2.48 43.44
C GLN A 34 -9.01 3.79 44.22
N ASP A 35 -9.98 4.70 44.05
CA ASP A 35 -10.46 5.72 45.00
C ASP A 35 -10.63 7.09 44.32
N LEU A 36 -11.88 7.49 44.06
CA LEU A 36 -12.51 8.73 44.57
C LEU A 36 -13.94 8.92 44.01
N GLU A 37 -14.91 8.75 44.92
CA GLU A 37 -16.15 9.52 45.16
C GLU A 37 -16.79 10.31 43.99
N SER A 38 -17.99 9.95 43.55
CA SER A 38 -19.30 10.27 44.18
C SER A 38 -19.62 11.77 44.24
N ASN A 39 -20.46 12.28 43.33
CA ASN A 39 -21.78 12.85 43.66
C ASN A 39 -22.43 13.64 42.51
N LEU A 40 -23.76 13.52 42.48
CA LEU A 40 -24.76 14.53 42.09
C LEU A 40 -25.01 14.82 40.60
N TYR A 41 -25.97 14.11 40.01
CA TYR A 41 -26.91 14.74 39.08
C TYR A 41 -28.35 14.24 39.33
N PRO A 42 -29.36 15.14 39.30
CA PRO A 42 -30.75 14.82 39.57
C PRO A 42 -31.43 14.16 38.37
N GLU A 43 -32.24 13.15 38.67
CA GLU A 43 -33.13 12.46 37.75
C GLU A 43 -34.23 13.41 37.27
N THR A 44 -34.33 13.60 35.96
CA THR A 44 -35.52 14.17 35.32
C THR A 44 -36.06 13.18 34.30
N GLU A 45 -37.05 12.42 34.76
CA GLU A 45 -37.85 11.52 33.93
C GLU A 45 -38.72 12.35 32.98
N THR A 46 -38.46 12.27 31.68
CA THR A 46 -39.46 12.59 30.64
C THR A 46 -39.49 11.47 29.61
N GLU A 47 -40.43 10.57 29.83
CA GLU A 47 -40.73 9.42 28.99
C GLU A 47 -41.44 9.91 27.71
N HIS A 48 -40.68 10.10 26.63
CA HIS A 48 -41.21 10.25 25.28
C HIS A 48 -40.91 9.00 24.45
N ARG A 49 -41.90 8.10 24.47
CA ARG A 49 -41.95 6.83 23.74
C ARG A 49 -42.06 7.11 22.24
N SER A 50 -40.94 7.44 21.61
CA SER A 50 -40.81 7.50 20.16
C SER A 50 -40.71 6.08 19.62
N ASN A 51 -41.81 5.57 19.08
CA ASN A 51 -41.85 4.33 18.29
C ASN A 51 -41.14 4.58 16.95
N GLY A 52 -39.82 4.75 16.99
CA GLY A 52 -38.97 4.89 15.82
C GLY A 52 -38.59 3.52 15.29
N THR A 53 -39.14 3.15 14.13
CA THR A 53 -38.66 2.02 13.33
C THR A 53 -37.20 2.28 12.97
N SER A 54 -36.27 1.69 13.72
CA SER A 54 -34.84 1.83 13.49
C SER A 54 -34.48 1.18 12.15
N ILE A 55 -34.27 2.00 11.12
CA ILE A 55 -33.77 1.53 9.82
C ILE A 55 -32.31 1.14 10.03
N HIS A 56 -32.07 -0.16 10.22
CA HIS A 56 -30.73 -0.72 10.35
C HIS A 56 -30.03 -0.67 8.98
N ILE A 57 -29.35 0.44 8.69
CA ILE A 57 -28.44 0.53 7.55
C ILE A 57 -27.23 -0.38 7.88
N PRO A 58 -26.95 -1.44 7.10
CA PRO A 58 -25.78 -2.28 7.33
C PRO A 58 -24.52 -1.42 7.34
N GLN A 59 -23.78 -1.45 8.46
CA GLN A 59 -22.48 -0.80 8.57
C GLN A 59 -21.48 -1.55 7.67
N GLU A 60 -20.90 -0.84 6.70
CA GLU A 60 -19.83 -1.35 5.85
C GLU A 60 -18.62 -1.77 6.70
N THR A 61 -18.18 -3.02 6.54
CA THR A 61 -17.04 -3.57 7.28
C THR A 61 -15.72 -2.93 6.85
N ALA A 62 -14.68 -3.01 7.70
CA ALA A 62 -13.35 -2.51 7.35
C ALA A 62 -12.77 -3.19 6.09
N GLY A 63 -13.03 -4.50 5.91
CA GLY A 63 -12.59 -5.26 4.74
C GLY A 63 -13.26 -4.82 3.45
N GLU A 64 -14.57 -4.55 3.46
CA GLU A 64 -15.29 -4.00 2.30
C GLU A 64 -14.75 -2.62 1.92
N ARG A 65 -14.52 -1.77 2.92
CA ARG A 65 -13.96 -0.43 2.71
C ARG A 65 -12.54 -0.48 2.13
N LEU A 66 -11.71 -1.42 2.59
CA LEU A 66 -10.37 -1.69 2.06
C LEU A 66 -10.42 -2.19 0.61
N ASN A 67 -11.28 -3.16 0.31
CA ASN A 67 -11.48 -3.67 -1.05
C ASN A 67 -11.86 -2.54 -2.00
N TRP A 68 -12.79 -1.68 -1.58
CA TRP A 68 -13.20 -0.51 -2.35
C TRP A 68 -12.03 0.45 -2.58
N PHE A 69 -11.24 0.76 -1.55
CA PHE A 69 -10.11 1.67 -1.65
C PHE A 69 -9.01 1.15 -2.58
N ILE A 70 -8.62 -0.12 -2.43
CA ILE A 70 -7.63 -0.77 -3.31
C ILE A 70 -8.15 -0.83 -4.74
N GLY A 71 -9.42 -1.19 -4.93
CA GLY A 71 -10.10 -1.16 -6.22
C GLY A 71 -10.02 0.23 -6.86
N ARG A 72 -10.25 1.30 -6.07
CA ARG A 72 -10.11 2.69 -6.52
C ARG A 72 -8.67 3.02 -6.93
N LEU A 73 -7.66 2.60 -6.17
CA LEU A 73 -6.25 2.80 -6.57
C LEU A 73 -5.94 2.13 -7.91
N ARG A 74 -6.44 0.91 -8.14
CA ARG A 74 -6.26 0.18 -9.40
C ARG A 74 -6.85 0.90 -10.61
N THR A 75 -7.88 1.73 -10.44
CA THR A 75 -8.47 2.48 -11.57
C THR A 75 -7.53 3.50 -12.20
N PHE A 76 -6.42 3.86 -11.54
CA PHE A 76 -5.40 4.72 -12.13
C PHE A 76 -4.35 3.94 -12.93
N VAL A 77 -4.43 2.61 -13.00
CA VAL A 77 -3.48 1.76 -13.73
C VAL A 77 -4.21 1.07 -14.87
N HIS A 78 -3.82 1.42 -16.10
CA HIS A 78 -4.45 0.94 -17.33
C HIS A 78 -3.44 0.08 -18.11
N GLY A 79 -3.43 -1.22 -17.86
CA GLY A 79 -2.47 -2.14 -18.48
C GLY A 79 -1.05 -1.85 -18.03
N LYS A 80 -0.25 -1.21 -18.89
CA LYS A 80 1.14 -0.80 -18.60
C LYS A 80 1.25 0.69 -18.21
N ASP A 81 0.16 1.44 -18.34
CA ASP A 81 0.16 2.88 -18.13
C ASP A 81 -0.35 3.24 -16.73
N PHE A 82 0.29 4.23 -16.12
CA PHE A 82 -0.15 4.84 -14.86
C PHE A 82 -0.65 6.24 -15.15
N ASP A 83 -1.92 6.51 -14.84
CA ASP A 83 -2.54 7.83 -14.97
C ASP A 83 -2.07 8.77 -13.85
N VAL A 84 -0.85 9.28 -14.00
CA VAL A 84 -0.20 10.20 -13.07
C VAL A 84 -1.06 11.43 -12.82
N ARG A 85 -1.66 12.00 -13.87
CA ARG A 85 -2.46 13.23 -13.76
C ARG A 85 -3.76 12.99 -13.01
N GLY A 86 -4.49 11.93 -13.37
CA GLY A 86 -5.73 11.57 -12.68
C GLY A 86 -5.48 11.18 -11.23
N PHE A 87 -4.39 10.46 -10.95
CA PHE A 87 -4.00 10.12 -9.58
C PHE A 87 -3.66 11.36 -8.75
N ASP A 88 -2.80 12.26 -9.27
CA ASP A 88 -2.44 13.50 -8.59
C ASP A 88 -3.65 14.36 -8.26
N TRP A 89 -4.61 14.46 -9.19
CA TRP A 89 -5.86 15.20 -8.94
C TRP A 89 -6.64 14.64 -7.75
N HIS A 90 -6.55 13.34 -7.48
CA HIS A 90 -7.29 12.66 -6.42
C HIS A 90 -6.46 12.36 -5.16
N SER A 91 -5.15 12.58 -5.16
CA SER A 91 -4.24 12.05 -4.13
C SER A 91 -4.57 12.53 -2.73
N ASP A 92 -4.94 13.81 -2.56
CA ASP A 92 -5.29 14.35 -1.25
C ASP A 92 -6.58 13.76 -0.69
N ARG A 93 -7.58 13.56 -1.55
CA ARG A 93 -8.83 12.87 -1.18
C ARG A 93 -8.57 11.41 -0.83
N LEU A 94 -7.74 10.72 -1.61
CA LEU A 94 -7.35 9.33 -1.35
C LEU A 94 -6.61 9.20 -0.01
N ARG A 95 -5.76 10.17 0.34
CA ARG A 95 -5.09 10.22 1.64
C ARG A 95 -6.09 10.31 2.80
N GLY A 96 -7.10 11.17 2.68
CA GLY A 96 -8.20 11.26 3.66
C GLY A 96 -8.96 9.95 3.79
N GLN A 97 -9.28 9.30 2.66
CA GLN A 97 -9.96 8.00 2.65
C GLN A 97 -9.12 6.89 3.30
N LEU A 98 -7.80 6.86 3.07
CA LEU A 98 -6.91 5.91 3.73
C LEU A 98 -6.87 6.12 5.25
N PHE A 99 -6.92 7.38 5.70
CA PHE A 99 -7.00 7.72 7.12
C PHE A 99 -8.33 7.27 7.76
N GLU A 100 -9.46 7.46 7.07
CA GLU A 100 -10.76 6.93 7.50
C GLU A 100 -10.74 5.40 7.62
N VAL A 101 -10.16 4.72 6.62
CA VAL A 101 -10.01 3.26 6.63
C VAL A 101 -9.18 2.82 7.83
N TYR A 102 -8.06 3.49 8.10
CA TYR A 102 -7.21 3.20 9.26
C TYR A 102 -7.99 3.25 10.57
N GLY A 103 -8.80 4.30 10.78
CA GLY A 103 -9.64 4.41 11.97
C GLY A 103 -10.58 3.21 12.14
N ARG A 104 -11.20 2.73 11.05
CA ARG A 104 -12.06 1.54 11.09
C ARG A 104 -11.29 0.25 11.37
N VAL A 105 -10.09 0.12 10.79
CA VAL A 105 -9.22 -1.06 11.01
C VAL A 105 -8.80 -1.17 12.47
N ILE A 106 -8.48 -0.04 13.12
CA ILE A 106 -8.14 -0.03 14.55
C ILE A 106 -9.36 -0.38 15.41
N LEU A 107 -10.56 0.07 15.03
CA LEU A 107 -11.79 -0.25 15.75
C LEU A 107 -12.27 -1.70 15.56
N ALA A 108 -11.90 -2.34 14.44
CA ALA A 108 -12.28 -3.72 14.14
C ALA A 108 -11.55 -4.76 15.00
N ASP A 109 -10.76 -4.35 16.00
CA ASP A 109 -9.86 -5.16 16.82
C ASP A 109 -8.70 -5.80 16.01
N PHE A 110 -7.51 -5.77 16.60
CA PHE A 110 -6.28 -6.31 16.02
C PHE A 110 -6.31 -7.84 15.83
N GLN A 111 -7.32 -8.51 16.35
CA GLN A 111 -7.53 -9.95 16.19
C GLN A 111 -7.73 -10.35 14.72
N HIS A 112 -8.21 -9.44 13.86
CA HIS A 112 -8.33 -9.68 12.43
C HIS A 112 -7.04 -9.31 11.68
N ARG A 113 -5.99 -10.14 11.87
CA ARG A 113 -4.68 -9.95 11.21
C ARG A 113 -4.78 -9.73 9.71
N ASP A 114 -5.69 -10.43 9.03
CA ASP A 114 -5.88 -10.30 7.58
C ASP A 114 -6.31 -8.89 7.16
N ILE A 115 -7.20 -8.25 7.93
CA ILE A 115 -7.65 -6.87 7.68
C ILE A 115 -6.48 -5.90 7.87
N TRP A 116 -5.64 -6.13 8.90
CA TRP A 116 -4.45 -5.33 9.12
C TRP A 116 -3.43 -5.46 7.98
N TYR A 117 -3.16 -6.68 7.51
CA TYR A 117 -2.27 -6.91 6.38
C TYR A 117 -2.81 -6.28 5.09
N GLN A 118 -4.12 -6.39 4.86
CA GLN A 118 -4.78 -5.74 3.74
C GLN A 118 -4.64 -4.20 3.80
N TYR A 119 -4.76 -3.60 4.98
CA TYR A 119 -4.50 -2.18 5.18
C TYR A 119 -3.05 -1.79 4.88
N LEU A 120 -2.07 -2.58 5.34
CA LEU A 120 -0.67 -2.34 5.01
C LEU A 120 -0.42 -2.41 3.50
N TYR A 121 -1.06 -3.35 2.80
CA TYR A 121 -1.04 -3.41 1.35
C TYR A 121 -1.65 -2.19 0.67
N ALA A 122 -2.83 -1.76 1.10
CA ALA A 122 -3.47 -0.55 0.59
C ALA A 122 -2.57 0.70 0.76
N LYS A 123 -1.95 0.83 1.94
CA LYS A 123 -1.02 1.92 2.25
C LYS A 123 0.22 1.88 1.35
N GLU A 124 0.85 0.72 1.18
CA GLU A 124 2.04 0.58 0.34
C GLU A 124 1.74 0.86 -1.13
N MET A 125 0.60 0.37 -1.64
CA MET A 125 0.16 0.68 -3.01
C MET A 125 -0.03 2.18 -3.22
N PHE A 126 -0.72 2.84 -2.28
CA PHE A 126 -0.91 4.29 -2.35
C PHE A 126 0.42 5.06 -2.29
N GLN A 127 1.33 4.68 -1.40
CA GLN A 127 2.65 5.30 -1.29
C GLN A 127 3.48 5.09 -2.57
N THR A 128 3.47 3.88 -3.13
CA THR A 128 4.16 3.58 -4.39
C THR A 128 3.66 4.46 -5.53
N MET A 129 2.35 4.73 -5.59
CA MET A 129 1.76 5.61 -6.60
C MET A 129 2.13 7.09 -6.39
N LEU A 130 2.21 7.57 -5.14
CA LEU A 130 2.72 8.90 -4.80
C LEU A 130 4.18 9.06 -5.26
N ASP A 131 5.04 8.12 -4.87
CA ASP A 131 6.47 8.16 -5.19
C ASP A 131 6.69 8.08 -6.70
N ALA A 132 5.98 7.18 -7.40
CA ALA A 132 6.06 7.06 -8.84
C ALA A 132 5.57 8.34 -9.54
N SER A 133 4.48 8.96 -9.07
CA SER A 133 3.99 10.23 -9.61
C SER A 133 5.05 11.33 -9.51
N GLU A 134 5.67 11.49 -8.33
CA GLU A 134 6.72 12.50 -8.13
C GLU A 134 7.93 12.26 -9.04
N ILE A 135 8.37 11.00 -9.15
CA ILE A 135 9.49 10.60 -10.02
C ILE A 135 9.16 10.88 -11.49
N ILE A 136 7.98 10.48 -11.96
CA ILE A 136 7.57 10.67 -13.36
C ILE A 136 7.46 12.17 -13.69
N LYS A 137 6.94 13.00 -12.78
CA LYS A 137 6.92 14.46 -12.99
C LYS A 137 8.33 15.06 -13.04
N PHE A 138 9.21 14.62 -12.13
CA PHE A 138 10.56 15.18 -12.03
C PHE A 138 11.43 14.80 -13.23
N TYR A 139 11.42 13.53 -13.64
CA TYR A 139 12.26 13.01 -14.72
C TYR A 139 11.56 13.01 -16.09
N GLY A 140 10.24 13.18 -16.16
CA GLY A 140 9.44 13.12 -17.40
C GLY A 140 9.66 14.25 -18.40
N HIS A 141 10.16 15.41 -17.95
CA HIS A 141 10.42 16.55 -18.83
C HIS A 141 11.78 16.50 -19.54
N VAL A 142 12.67 15.59 -19.12
CA VAL A 142 14.03 15.50 -19.64
C VAL A 142 14.11 14.37 -20.66
N ASN A 143 14.31 14.73 -21.93
CA ASN A 143 14.38 13.76 -23.02
C ASN A 143 15.77 13.12 -23.16
N THR A 144 16.23 12.43 -22.12
CA THR A 144 17.47 11.63 -22.16
C THR A 144 17.20 10.19 -21.76
N LEU A 145 18.01 9.26 -22.28
CA LEU A 145 17.84 7.84 -22.02
C LEU A 145 17.81 7.48 -20.52
N PRO A 146 18.73 7.96 -19.65
CA PRO A 146 18.67 7.66 -18.22
C PRO A 146 17.37 8.10 -17.54
N HIS A 147 16.84 9.27 -17.91
CA HIS A 147 15.61 9.82 -17.34
C HIS A 147 14.39 9.01 -17.83
N GLY A 148 14.38 8.62 -19.11
CA GLY A 148 13.37 7.72 -19.66
C GLY A 148 13.34 6.36 -18.96
N LEU A 149 14.52 5.77 -18.70
CA LEU A 149 14.61 4.49 -17.98
C LEU A 149 14.12 4.59 -16.52
N ILE A 150 14.38 5.70 -15.83
CA ILE A 150 13.83 5.96 -14.49
C ILE A 150 12.30 5.97 -14.53
N ASN A 151 11.70 6.70 -15.48
CA ASN A 151 10.25 6.76 -15.62
C ASN A 151 9.66 5.39 -15.92
N ILE A 152 10.25 4.64 -16.83
CA ILE A 152 9.80 3.29 -17.19
C ILE A 152 9.78 2.37 -15.96
N VAL A 153 10.82 2.41 -15.13
CA VAL A 153 10.88 1.58 -13.91
C VAL A 153 9.90 2.09 -12.84
N ALA A 154 9.66 3.40 -12.76
CA ALA A 154 8.63 3.96 -11.87
C ALA A 154 7.21 3.49 -12.26
N HIS A 155 6.91 3.46 -13.56
CA HIS A 155 5.68 2.86 -14.08
C HIS A 155 5.59 1.37 -13.75
N LEU A 156 6.69 0.62 -13.90
CA LEU A 156 6.77 -0.79 -13.52
C LEU A 156 6.42 -0.99 -12.03
N ASN A 157 6.96 -0.18 -11.12
CA ASN A 157 6.67 -0.29 -9.68
C ASN A 157 5.17 -0.23 -9.39
N VAL A 158 4.45 0.71 -10.01
CA VAL A 158 2.98 0.80 -9.88
C VAL A 158 2.28 -0.40 -10.53
N GLN A 159 2.74 -0.83 -11.71
CA GLN A 159 2.17 -1.98 -12.41
C GLN A 159 2.29 -3.26 -11.58
N LEU A 160 3.44 -3.49 -10.93
CA LEU A 160 3.67 -4.67 -10.08
C LEU A 160 2.66 -4.75 -8.92
N MET A 161 2.24 -3.61 -8.35
CA MET A 161 1.23 -3.58 -7.29
C MET A 161 -0.14 -4.13 -7.74
N THR A 162 -0.42 -4.14 -9.06
CA THR A 162 -1.66 -4.71 -9.62
C THR A 162 -1.63 -6.23 -9.81
N LEU A 163 -0.47 -6.87 -9.61
CA LEU A 163 -0.33 -8.33 -9.67
C LEU A 163 -0.63 -9.02 -8.33
N PHE A 164 -0.95 -8.24 -7.29
CA PHE A 164 -1.52 -8.76 -6.06
C PHE A 164 -3.05 -8.89 -6.19
N THR A 165 -3.67 -9.63 -5.28
CA THR A 165 -5.12 -9.66 -5.03
C THR A 165 -5.55 -8.42 -4.24
N LEU A 166 -6.85 -8.22 -4.03
CA LEU A 166 -7.32 -7.13 -3.16
C LEU A 166 -6.90 -7.31 -1.69
N GLN A 167 -6.49 -8.52 -1.30
CA GLN A 167 -6.02 -8.86 0.04
C GLN A 167 -4.50 -8.68 0.19
N GLY A 168 -3.78 -8.35 -0.89
CA GLY A 168 -2.33 -8.13 -0.85
C GLY A 168 -1.49 -9.40 -1.04
N HIS A 169 -2.08 -10.51 -1.45
CA HIS A 169 -1.36 -11.74 -1.84
C HIS A 169 -1.07 -11.77 -3.34
N PRO A 170 0.05 -12.34 -3.82
CA PRO A 170 0.26 -12.56 -5.25
C PRO A 170 -0.93 -13.26 -5.92
N ASP A 171 -1.44 -12.71 -7.02
CA ASP A 171 -2.60 -13.26 -7.73
C ASP A 171 -2.16 -14.31 -8.76
N VAL A 172 -1.81 -15.50 -8.25
CA VAL A 172 -1.39 -16.64 -9.07
C VAL A 172 -2.52 -17.20 -9.95
N THR A 173 -3.76 -16.79 -9.71
CA THR A 173 -4.92 -17.21 -10.50
C THR A 173 -5.04 -16.44 -11.82
N ARG A 174 -4.27 -15.35 -11.96
CA ARG A 174 -4.24 -14.53 -13.17
C ARG A 174 -3.72 -15.34 -14.35
N HIS A 175 -4.44 -15.27 -15.48
CA HIS A 175 -4.01 -15.94 -16.71
C HIS A 175 -2.60 -15.50 -17.11
N LYS A 176 -1.72 -16.48 -17.38
CA LYS A 176 -0.30 -16.28 -17.72
C LYS A 176 0.51 -15.58 -16.62
N TYR A 177 0.18 -15.78 -15.35
CA TYR A 177 0.92 -15.20 -14.23
C TYR A 177 2.44 -15.41 -14.35
N SER A 178 2.89 -16.65 -14.54
CA SER A 178 4.31 -16.99 -14.66
C SER A 178 4.99 -16.27 -15.83
N ASP A 179 4.37 -16.27 -17.02
CA ASP A 179 4.90 -15.58 -18.20
C ASP A 179 5.02 -14.07 -17.93
N ILE A 180 4.00 -13.46 -17.32
CA ILE A 180 4.00 -12.04 -16.96
C ILE A 180 5.18 -11.73 -16.03
N VAL A 181 5.38 -12.53 -14.97
CA VAL A 181 6.46 -12.31 -14.01
C VAL A 181 7.83 -12.44 -14.68
N LEU A 182 8.04 -13.48 -15.50
CA LEU A 182 9.30 -13.69 -16.24
C LEU A 182 9.59 -12.58 -17.25
N ASP A 183 8.57 -12.10 -17.95
CA ASP A 183 8.67 -10.98 -18.89
C ASP A 183 9.05 -9.67 -18.19
N LEU A 184 8.44 -9.39 -17.03
CA LEU A 184 8.75 -8.20 -16.23
C LEU A 184 10.16 -8.28 -15.63
N MET A 185 10.61 -9.45 -15.18
CA MET A 185 11.99 -9.66 -14.73
C MET A 185 13.00 -9.41 -15.85
N SER A 186 12.76 -10.01 -17.01
CA SER A 186 13.61 -9.84 -18.19
C SER A 186 13.65 -8.38 -18.67
N SER A 187 12.51 -7.69 -18.61
CA SER A 187 12.41 -6.26 -18.93
C SER A 187 13.22 -5.40 -17.97
N LEU A 188 13.13 -5.66 -16.66
CA LEU A 188 13.90 -4.93 -15.64
C LEU A 188 15.41 -5.12 -15.83
N ASP A 189 15.86 -6.36 -16.07
CA ASP A 189 17.28 -6.64 -16.31
C ASP A 189 17.76 -6.00 -17.62
N HIS A 190 16.93 -5.99 -18.66
CA HIS A 190 17.22 -5.28 -19.90
C HIS A 190 17.43 -3.77 -19.67
N TRP A 191 16.52 -3.11 -18.94
CA TRP A 191 16.63 -1.67 -18.65
C TRP A 191 17.83 -1.34 -17.78
N LYS A 192 18.19 -2.20 -16.82
CA LYS A 192 19.42 -2.05 -16.04
C LYS A 192 20.67 -2.12 -16.92
N ASN A 193 20.74 -3.12 -17.80
CA ASN A 193 21.86 -3.25 -18.74
C ASN A 193 21.95 -2.05 -19.70
N MET A 194 20.81 -1.48 -20.12
CA MET A 194 20.81 -0.24 -20.91
C MET A 194 21.34 0.95 -20.11
N PHE A 195 20.92 1.10 -18.85
CA PHE A 195 21.35 2.20 -17.99
C PHE A 195 22.86 2.17 -17.73
N GLU A 196 23.41 0.99 -17.44
CA GLU A 196 24.84 0.78 -17.17
C GLU A 196 25.75 1.12 -18.36
N ARG A 197 25.21 1.10 -19.59
CA ARG A 197 25.95 1.46 -20.82
C ARG A 197 26.02 2.97 -21.06
N VAL A 198 25.28 3.79 -20.32
CA VAL A 198 25.30 5.25 -20.49
C VAL A 198 26.50 5.82 -19.74
N ALA A 199 27.46 6.41 -20.46
CA ALA A 199 28.61 7.07 -19.85
C ALA A 199 28.23 8.42 -19.21
N ASN A 200 28.95 8.81 -18.16
CA ASN A 200 28.86 10.13 -17.51
C ASN A 200 27.48 10.51 -16.97
N VAL A 201 26.68 9.54 -16.52
CA VAL A 201 25.39 9.82 -15.86
C VAL A 201 25.65 10.52 -14.52
N PRO A 202 25.00 11.66 -14.22
CA PRO A 202 25.15 12.33 -12.92
C PRO A 202 24.77 11.40 -11.76
N ILE A 203 25.53 11.44 -10.65
CA ILE A 203 25.31 10.60 -9.46
C ILE A 203 23.84 10.60 -8.98
N PRO A 204 23.13 11.75 -8.89
CA PRO A 204 21.73 11.75 -8.45
C PRO A 204 20.80 10.93 -9.35
N VAL A 205 21.06 10.91 -10.66
CA VAL A 205 20.29 10.14 -11.64
C VAL A 205 20.58 8.64 -11.48
N GLN A 206 21.83 8.26 -11.21
CA GLN A 206 22.20 6.87 -10.91
C GLN A 206 21.49 6.35 -9.66
N VAL A 207 21.50 7.13 -8.57
CA VAL A 207 20.83 6.78 -7.31
C VAL A 207 19.32 6.63 -7.53
N ALA A 208 18.69 7.56 -8.25
CA ALA A 208 17.26 7.47 -8.54
C ALA A 208 16.90 6.19 -9.31
N PHE A 209 17.66 5.85 -10.34
CA PHE A 209 17.46 4.61 -11.10
C PHE A 209 17.65 3.37 -10.23
N GLN A 210 18.74 3.31 -9.45
CA GLN A 210 19.03 2.19 -8.56
C GLN A 210 17.93 1.99 -7.51
N ASN A 211 17.39 3.07 -6.96
CA ASN A 211 16.28 3.00 -6.00
C ASN A 211 15.02 2.40 -6.65
N GLN A 212 14.61 2.92 -7.81
CA GLN A 212 13.44 2.42 -8.53
C GLN A 212 13.62 0.94 -8.95
N ALA A 213 14.79 0.58 -9.47
CA ALA A 213 15.09 -0.79 -9.91
C ALA A 213 15.17 -1.77 -8.73
N SER A 214 15.69 -1.33 -7.58
CA SER A 214 15.75 -2.17 -6.37
C SER A 214 14.37 -2.44 -5.79
N GLN A 215 13.49 -1.44 -5.81
CA GLN A 215 12.08 -1.61 -5.43
C GLN A 215 11.37 -2.60 -6.35
N ALA A 216 11.49 -2.43 -7.68
CA ALA A 216 10.85 -3.35 -8.63
C ALA A 216 11.36 -4.79 -8.44
N LYS A 217 12.68 -4.94 -8.24
CA LYS A 217 13.33 -6.24 -8.02
C LYS A 217 12.88 -6.90 -6.72
N SER A 218 12.63 -6.14 -5.64
CA SER A 218 12.19 -6.72 -4.37
C SER A 218 10.77 -7.30 -4.48
N VAL A 219 9.86 -6.59 -5.17
CA VAL A 219 8.50 -7.08 -5.44
C VAL A 219 8.52 -8.29 -6.38
N LEU A 220 9.31 -8.25 -7.46
CA LEU A 220 9.44 -9.38 -8.39
C LEU A 220 9.98 -10.64 -7.71
N ARG A 221 10.88 -10.52 -6.72
CA ARG A 221 11.34 -11.66 -5.91
C ARG A 221 10.24 -12.31 -5.08
N VAL A 222 9.22 -11.55 -4.66
CA VAL A 222 8.05 -12.10 -3.98
C VAL A 222 7.24 -12.95 -4.96
N PHE A 223 7.02 -12.44 -6.18
CA PHE A 223 6.29 -13.15 -7.23
C PHE A 223 7.01 -14.39 -7.74
N GLN A 224 8.34 -14.34 -7.86
CA GLN A 224 9.15 -15.47 -8.31
C GLN A 224 8.99 -16.73 -7.43
N LYS A 225 8.63 -16.59 -6.16
CA LYS A 225 8.37 -17.75 -5.27
C LYS A 225 7.16 -18.60 -5.71
N TRP A 226 6.35 -18.08 -6.62
CA TRP A 226 5.11 -18.69 -7.10
C TRP A 226 5.17 -19.06 -8.59
N VAL A 227 6.34 -18.91 -9.23
CA VAL A 227 6.63 -19.28 -10.62
C VAL A 227 7.34 -20.63 -10.62
#